data_AF-A0AAW1CG62-F1
#
_entry.id   AF-A0AAW1CG62-F1
#
_cell.length_a   1.000
_cell.length_b   1.000
_cell.length_c   1.000
_cell.angle_alpha   90.00
_cell.angle_beta   90.00
_cell.angle_gamma   90.00
#
_symmetry.space_group_name_H-M   'P 1'
#
loop_
_entity.id
_entity.type
_entity.pdbx_description
1 polymer ?
#
loop_
_entity_poly.entity_id
_entity_poly.type
_entity_poly.pdbx_seq_one_letter_code
_entity_poly.pdbx_strand_id
1 'polypeptide(L)'
;MASRFPQLHSFCFCCSLETGAKCIGFFELIGDAALFLFGIISTFRLVNEDIRTEHEAAYRDVLLTASVYVDLSLLFELIFAIYLLYGIYKGKQNYIKVWLVVQTVFLIISVFGVIIMTILRLMIDNAEFNIIEETIALFVHCYFLLVVYSYYRSVKGDNILLPEL
;
A
#
# COMPACT_ATOMS: atom_id res chain seq x y z
N MET A 1 8.80 18.87 -20.62
CA MET A 1 9.83 18.88 -19.56
C MET A 1 9.90 17.46 -19.00
N ALA A 2 10.83 16.63 -19.51
CA ALA A 2 10.91 15.22 -19.12
C ALA A 2 11.71 15.12 -17.81
N SER A 3 11.01 15.12 -16.67
CA SER A 3 11.60 14.74 -15.38
C SER A 3 12.14 13.31 -15.51
N ARG A 4 13.47 13.15 -15.48
CA ARG A 4 14.16 11.86 -15.54
C ARG A 4 13.98 11.13 -14.21
N PHE A 5 12.81 10.54 -13.99
CA PHE A 5 12.65 9.56 -12.91
C PHE A 5 13.51 8.32 -13.20
N PRO A 6 14.18 7.74 -12.18
CA PRO A 6 14.99 6.55 -12.36
C PRO A 6 14.12 5.40 -12.89
N GLN A 7 14.55 4.76 -13.97
CA GLN A 7 13.86 3.62 -14.58
C GLN A 7 14.60 2.35 -14.19
N LEU A 8 13.87 1.35 -13.74
CA LEU A 8 14.41 0.00 -13.54
C LEU A 8 14.31 -0.75 -14.88
N HIS A 9 15.42 -1.33 -15.33
CA HIS A 9 15.44 -2.15 -16.55
C HIS A 9 15.00 -3.61 -16.27
N SER A 10 15.05 -4.06 -15.00
CA SER A 10 14.65 -5.41 -14.57
C SER A 10 14.27 -5.41 -13.08
N PHE A 11 13.35 -6.30 -12.67
CA PHE A 11 12.84 -6.43 -11.29
C PHE A 11 13.80 -7.16 -10.34
N CYS A 12 14.58 -8.07 -10.89
CA CYS A 12 15.70 -8.79 -10.27
C CYS A 12 16.44 -9.48 -11.42
N PHE A 13 17.69 -9.89 -11.21
CA PHE A 13 18.73 -10.36 -12.16
C PHE A 13 18.28 -11.17 -13.43
N CYS A 14 17.06 -11.72 -13.49
CA CYS A 14 16.52 -12.49 -14.63
C CYS A 14 15.02 -12.25 -14.97
N CYS A 15 14.27 -11.41 -14.25
CA CYS A 15 12.81 -11.28 -14.42
C CYS A 15 12.41 -10.02 -15.19
N SER A 16 11.46 -10.16 -16.13
CA SER A 16 10.88 -9.02 -16.85
C SER A 16 10.14 -8.09 -15.88
N LEU A 17 10.02 -6.81 -16.26
CA LEU A 17 9.23 -5.84 -15.48
C LEU A 17 7.78 -6.27 -15.31
N GLU A 18 7.22 -6.98 -16.28
CA GLU A 18 5.88 -7.54 -16.20
C GLU A 18 5.76 -8.55 -15.07
N THR A 19 6.71 -9.50 -14.98
CA THR A 19 6.74 -10.48 -13.88
C THR A 19 6.88 -9.78 -12.54
N GLY A 20 7.74 -8.76 -12.44
CA GLY A 20 7.89 -7.97 -11.22
C GLY A 20 6.60 -7.27 -10.79
N ALA A 21 5.93 -6.60 -11.72
CA ALA A 21 4.65 -5.94 -11.46
C ALA A 21 3.56 -6.94 -11.06
N LYS A 22 3.53 -8.14 -11.65
CA LYS A 22 2.61 -9.23 -11.23
C LYS A 22 2.93 -9.71 -9.82
N CYS A 23 4.21 -9.95 -9.51
CA CYS A 23 4.62 -10.38 -8.18
C CYS A 23 4.21 -9.37 -7.11
N ILE A 24 4.40 -8.07 -7.36
CA ILE A 24 3.93 -7.00 -6.46
C ILE A 24 2.40 -7.07 -6.31
N GLY A 25 1.65 -7.11 -7.41
CA GLY A 25 0.19 -7.15 -7.34
C GLY A 25 -0.36 -8.37 -6.59
N PHE A 26 0.26 -9.55 -6.72
CA PHE A 26 -0.12 -10.73 -5.94
C PHE A 26 0.32 -10.64 -4.47
N PHE A 27 1.50 -10.05 -4.21
CA PHE A 27 1.98 -9.84 -2.86
C PHE A 27 1.04 -8.91 -2.08
N GLU A 28 0.64 -7.78 -2.68
CA GLU A 28 -0.38 -6.88 -2.11
C GLU A 28 -1.71 -7.64 -1.95
N LEU A 29 -2.22 -8.28 -2.99
CA LEU A 29 -3.51 -8.97 -2.92
C LEU A 29 -3.57 -10.02 -1.79
N ILE A 30 -2.54 -10.84 -1.63
CA ILE A 30 -2.50 -11.90 -0.61
C ILE A 30 -2.24 -11.30 0.77
N GLY A 31 -1.30 -10.35 0.87
CA GLY A 31 -0.95 -9.68 2.12
C GLY A 31 -2.14 -8.92 2.69
N ASP A 32 -2.76 -8.07 1.88
CA ASP A 32 -3.89 -7.23 2.29
C ASP A 32 -5.11 -8.09 2.61
N ALA A 33 -5.31 -9.22 1.90
CA ALA A 33 -6.40 -10.16 2.21
C ALA A 33 -6.20 -10.81 3.58
N ALA A 34 -4.98 -11.27 3.88
CA ALA A 34 -4.66 -11.87 5.15
C ALA A 34 -4.80 -10.86 6.30
N LEU A 35 -4.28 -9.64 6.11
CA LEU A 35 -4.37 -8.56 7.09
C LEU A 35 -5.82 -8.11 7.30
N PHE A 36 -6.62 -8.00 6.24
CA PHE A 36 -8.04 -7.66 6.34
C PHE A 36 -8.83 -8.71 7.11
N LEU A 37 -8.61 -10.00 6.86
CA LEU A 37 -9.25 -11.07 7.63
C LEU A 37 -8.85 -11.03 9.11
N PHE A 38 -7.56 -10.82 9.39
CA PHE A 38 -7.08 -10.66 10.76
C PHE A 38 -7.66 -9.42 11.46
N GLY A 39 -7.76 -8.30 10.74
CA GLY A 39 -8.36 -7.05 11.18
C GLY A 39 -9.82 -7.23 11.56
N ILE A 40 -10.63 -7.81 10.67
CA ILE A 40 -12.05 -8.10 10.93
C ILE A 40 -12.23 -9.00 12.16
N ILE A 41 -11.40 -10.05 12.32
CA ILE A 41 -11.44 -10.92 13.51
C ILE A 41 -11.12 -10.11 14.78
N SER A 42 -10.13 -9.22 14.71
CA SER A 42 -9.71 -8.38 15.84
C SER A 42 -10.78 -7.36 16.21
N THR A 43 -11.37 -6.69 15.22
CA THR A 43 -12.51 -5.78 15.37
C THR A 43 -13.70 -6.51 15.99
N PHE A 44 -14.01 -7.71 15.53
CA PHE A 44 -15.11 -8.51 16.10
C PHE A 44 -14.85 -8.89 17.56
N ARG A 45 -13.62 -9.23 17.93
CA ARG A 45 -13.26 -9.49 19.35
C ARG A 45 -13.46 -8.25 20.20
N LEU A 46 -13.01 -7.09 19.73
CA LEU A 46 -13.17 -5.82 20.43
C LEU A 46 -14.64 -5.45 20.63
N VAL A 47 -15.50 -5.71 19.65
CA VAL A 47 -16.95 -5.49 19.75
C VAL A 47 -17.57 -6.35 20.86
N ASN A 48 -17.12 -7.59 21.03
CA ASN A 48 -17.67 -8.54 22.00
C ASN A 48 -16.97 -8.51 23.36
N GLU A 49 -16.04 -7.60 23.58
CA GLU A 49 -15.33 -7.48 24.86
C GLU A 49 -16.25 -6.90 25.94
N ASP A 50 -16.30 -7.58 27.10
CA ASP A 50 -17.13 -7.17 28.24
C ASP A 50 -16.54 -5.91 28.90
N ILE A 51 -17.30 -4.82 28.88
CA ILE A 51 -16.90 -3.54 29.46
C ILE A 51 -17.25 -3.53 30.95
N ARG A 52 -16.26 -3.25 31.81
CA ARG A 52 -16.45 -3.22 33.27
C ARG A 52 -16.41 -1.81 33.84
N THR A 53 -15.79 -0.86 33.14
CA THR A 53 -15.64 0.54 33.56
C THR A 53 -15.93 1.55 32.44
N GLU A 54 -16.26 2.78 32.80
CA GLU A 54 -16.49 3.88 31.83
C GLU A 54 -15.20 4.25 31.07
N HIS A 55 -14.03 4.12 31.72
CA HIS A 55 -12.74 4.36 31.07
C HIS A 55 -12.45 3.31 29.97
N GLU A 56 -12.74 2.03 30.25
CA GLU A 56 -12.64 0.96 29.25
C GLU A 56 -13.59 1.18 28.08
N ALA A 57 -14.80 1.72 28.33
CA ALA A 57 -15.75 2.05 27.27
C ALA A 57 -15.18 3.10 26.30
N ALA A 58 -14.67 4.22 26.84
CA ALA A 58 -14.10 5.29 26.02
C ALA A 58 -12.86 4.83 25.24
N TYR A 59 -12.00 4.02 25.87
CA TYR A 59 -10.83 3.45 25.20
C TYR A 59 -11.22 2.48 24.07
N ARG A 60 -12.20 1.60 24.33
CA ARG A 60 -12.73 0.67 23.32
C ARG A 60 -13.33 1.40 22.13
N ASP A 61 -14.07 2.49 22.34
CA ASP A 61 -14.68 3.25 21.25
C ASP A 61 -13.62 3.90 20.35
N VAL A 62 -12.53 4.41 20.93
CA VAL A 62 -11.38 4.93 20.17
C VAL A 62 -10.72 3.81 19.37
N LEU A 63 -10.45 2.66 20.00
CA LEU A 63 -9.85 1.51 19.33
C LEU A 63 -10.74 0.98 18.21
N LEU A 64 -12.04 0.86 18.43
CA LEU A 64 -13.00 0.35 17.45
C LEU A 64 -13.07 1.28 16.24
N THR A 65 -13.09 2.59 16.48
CA THR A 65 -13.05 3.58 15.41
C THR A 65 -11.76 3.44 14.58
N ALA A 66 -10.61 3.28 15.25
CA ALA A 66 -9.33 3.09 14.57
C ALA A 66 -9.28 1.76 13.80
N SER A 67 -9.75 0.65 14.38
CA SER A 67 -9.77 -0.66 13.74
C SER A 67 -10.67 -0.69 12.50
N VAL A 68 -11.88 -0.11 12.58
CA VAL A 68 -12.78 0.01 11.42
C VAL A 68 -12.15 0.84 10.30
N TYR A 69 -11.45 1.92 10.64
CA TYR A 69 -10.74 2.73 9.66
C TYR A 69 -9.62 1.94 8.95
N VAL A 70 -8.85 1.16 9.70
CA VAL A 70 -7.81 0.29 9.14
C VAL A 70 -8.42 -0.80 8.25
N ASP A 71 -9.47 -1.47 8.70
CA ASP A 71 -10.17 -2.51 7.92
C ASP A 71 -10.69 -1.97 6.58
N LEU A 72 -11.29 -0.78 6.59
CA LEU A 72 -11.75 -0.11 5.36
C LEU A 72 -10.59 0.25 4.44
N SER A 73 -9.47 0.71 4.97
CA SER A 73 -8.28 1.07 4.20
C SER A 73 -7.69 -0.16 3.49
N LEU A 74 -7.56 -1.29 4.19
CA LEU A 74 -7.11 -2.56 3.63
C LEU A 74 -8.06 -3.08 2.54
N LEU A 75 -9.37 -2.90 2.70
CA LEU A 75 -10.34 -3.24 1.66
C LEU A 75 -10.14 -2.40 0.38
N PHE A 76 -9.81 -1.11 0.51
CA PHE A 76 -9.48 -0.29 -0.65
C PHE A 76 -8.17 -0.75 -1.32
N GLU A 77 -7.13 -1.06 -0.56
CA GLU A 77 -5.86 -1.57 -1.09
C GLU A 77 -6.07 -2.88 -1.87
N LEU A 78 -6.88 -3.80 -1.34
CA LEU A 78 -7.31 -5.01 -2.05
C LEU A 78 -7.93 -4.73 -3.42
N ILE A 79 -8.84 -3.76 -3.50
CA ILE A 79 -9.48 -3.37 -4.76
C ILE A 79 -8.43 -2.84 -5.75
N PHE A 80 -7.47 -2.04 -5.26
CA PHE A 80 -6.42 -1.49 -6.12
C PHE A 80 -5.41 -2.56 -6.55
N ALA A 81 -5.07 -3.54 -5.71
CA ALA A 81 -4.25 -4.69 -6.09
C ALA A 81 -4.91 -5.48 -7.25
N ILE A 82 -6.24 -5.66 -7.20
CA ILE A 82 -7.00 -6.25 -8.31
C ILE A 82 -6.92 -5.37 -9.56
N TYR A 83 -7.04 -4.05 -9.44
CA TYR A 83 -6.92 -3.13 -10.58
C TYR A 83 -5.53 -3.22 -11.21
N LEU A 84 -4.47 -3.28 -10.42
CA LEU A 84 -3.11 -3.45 -10.91
C LEU A 84 -2.99 -4.76 -11.70
N LEU A 85 -3.39 -5.89 -11.11
CA LEU A 85 -3.33 -7.20 -11.76
C LEU A 85 -4.16 -7.22 -13.04
N TYR A 86 -5.40 -6.73 -13.00
CA TYR A 86 -6.27 -6.62 -14.17
C TYR A 86 -5.62 -5.77 -15.28
N GLY A 87 -5.05 -4.62 -14.90
CA GLY A 87 -4.34 -3.74 -15.81
C GLY A 87 -3.15 -4.41 -16.49
N ILE A 88 -2.36 -5.19 -15.74
CA ILE A 88 -1.24 -5.96 -16.26
C ILE A 88 -1.72 -7.06 -17.21
N TYR A 89 -2.64 -7.93 -16.77
CA TYR A 89 -3.10 -9.08 -17.57
C TYR A 89 -3.86 -8.68 -18.83
N LYS A 90 -4.55 -7.53 -18.82
CA LYS A 90 -5.28 -7.01 -19.98
C LYS A 90 -4.48 -5.99 -20.81
N GLY A 91 -3.24 -5.68 -20.42
CA GLY A 91 -2.44 -4.62 -21.03
C GLY A 91 -3.11 -3.23 -20.99
N LYS A 92 -4.06 -3.03 -20.05
CA LYS A 92 -4.85 -1.79 -19.94
C LYS A 92 -4.14 -0.81 -19.02
N GLN A 93 -3.36 0.07 -19.63
CA GLN A 93 -2.55 1.10 -18.96
C GLN A 93 -3.32 1.97 -17.97
N ASN A 94 -4.59 2.26 -18.22
CA ASN A 94 -5.38 3.13 -17.35
C ASN A 94 -5.52 2.55 -15.94
N TYR A 95 -5.68 1.23 -15.79
CA TYR A 95 -5.79 0.61 -14.46
C TYR A 95 -4.47 0.63 -13.70
N ILE A 96 -3.35 0.37 -14.40
CA ILE A 96 -2.00 0.47 -13.84
C ILE A 96 -1.73 1.92 -13.39
N LYS A 97 -2.14 2.91 -14.20
CA LYS A 97 -2.00 4.32 -13.87
C LYS A 97 -2.81 4.71 -12.64
N VAL A 98 -4.06 4.22 -12.52
CA VAL A 98 -4.90 4.48 -11.35
C VAL A 98 -4.23 3.96 -10.08
N TRP A 99 -3.75 2.70 -10.09
CA TRP A 99 -2.98 2.15 -8.97
C TRP A 99 -1.76 3.02 -8.64
N LEU A 100 -0.98 3.44 -9.65
CA LEU A 100 0.21 4.28 -9.44
C LEU A 100 -0.10 5.62 -8.77
N VAL A 101 -1.18 6.29 -9.20
CA VAL A 101 -1.59 7.57 -8.61
C VAL A 101 -1.99 7.37 -7.15
N VAL A 102 -2.79 6.34 -6.89
CA VAL A 102 -3.27 6.02 -5.55
C VAL A 102 -2.12 5.67 -4.62
N GLN A 103 -1.22 4.77 -5.01
CA GLN A 103 -0.05 4.41 -4.19
C GLN A 103 0.93 5.57 -3.99
N THR A 104 1.03 6.49 -4.95
CA THR A 104 1.82 7.70 -4.75
C THR A 104 1.22 8.58 -3.64
N VAL A 105 -0.11 8.72 -3.61
CA VAL A 105 -0.80 9.49 -2.57
C VAL A 105 -0.64 8.82 -1.21
N PHE A 106 -0.85 7.50 -1.12
CA PHE A 106 -0.62 6.74 0.11
C PHE A 106 0.82 6.87 0.61
N LEU A 107 1.82 6.72 -0.27
CA LEU A 107 3.22 6.89 0.09
C LEU A 107 3.51 8.28 0.69
N ILE A 108 2.95 9.34 0.10
CA ILE A 108 3.10 10.70 0.64
C ILE A 108 2.47 10.81 2.03
N ILE A 109 1.25 10.30 2.21
CA ILE A 109 0.56 10.28 3.52
C ILE A 109 1.39 9.51 4.54
N SER A 110 1.92 8.33 4.19
CA SER A 110 2.75 7.51 5.06
C SER A 110 4.05 8.21 5.46
N VAL A 111 4.70 8.92 4.55
CA VAL A 111 5.88 9.74 4.88
C VAL A 111 5.54 10.80 5.94
N PHE A 112 4.43 11.54 5.77
CA PHE A 112 3.99 12.50 6.79
C PHE A 112 3.63 11.81 8.11
N GLY A 113 2.97 10.66 8.07
CA GLY A 113 2.62 9.85 9.23
C GLY A 113 3.87 9.46 10.04
N VAL A 114 4.89 8.91 9.38
CA VAL A 114 6.16 8.52 10.02
C VAL A 114 6.88 9.73 10.63
N ILE A 115 6.86 10.89 9.96
CA ILE A 115 7.45 12.13 10.49
C ILE A 115 6.71 12.55 11.77
N ILE A 116 5.37 12.60 11.75
CA ILE A 116 4.56 12.98 12.92
C ILE A 116 4.80 12.02 14.09
N MET A 117 4.76 10.71 13.85
CA MET A 117 4.99 9.70 14.89
C MET A 117 6.41 9.77 15.46
N THR A 118 7.40 10.06 14.64
CA THR A 118 8.79 10.28 15.08
C THR A 118 8.89 11.50 15.99
N ILE A 119 8.24 12.62 15.64
CA ILE A 119 8.21 13.83 16.48
C ILE A 119 7.51 13.53 17.81
N LEU A 120 6.36 12.84 17.77
CA LEU A 120 5.63 12.46 18.98
C LEU A 120 6.47 11.58 19.90
N ARG A 121 7.20 10.61 19.36
CA ARG A 121 8.11 9.76 20.15
C ARG A 121 9.24 10.54 20.80
N LEU A 122 9.78 11.56 20.11
CA LEU A 122 10.80 12.44 20.69
C LEU A 122 10.25 13.33 21.82
N MET A 123 8.96 13.68 21.77
CA MET A 123 8.30 14.50 22.78
C MET A 123 7.73 13.68 23.94
N ILE A 124 7.33 12.44 23.68
CA ILE A 124 6.63 11.54 24.60
C ILE A 124 7.41 10.21 24.62
N ASP A 125 8.24 10.03 25.65
CA ASP A 125 9.23 8.93 25.80
C ASP A 125 8.62 7.51 25.88
N ASN A 126 7.30 7.39 25.84
CA ASN A 126 6.54 6.13 25.96
C ASN A 126 5.84 5.69 24.66
N ALA A 127 6.15 6.28 23.51
CA ALA A 127 5.55 5.82 22.25
C ALA A 127 6.21 4.51 21.77
N GLU A 128 5.46 3.41 21.76
CA GLU A 128 5.83 2.13 21.13
C GLU A 128 5.78 2.27 19.59
N PHE A 129 6.70 3.04 19.03
CA PHE A 129 6.81 3.27 17.59
C PHE A 129 8.19 2.88 17.08
N ASN A 130 8.25 1.85 16.23
CA ASN A 130 9.48 1.32 15.67
C ASN A 130 9.86 2.04 14.37
N ILE A 131 10.58 3.16 14.52
CA ILE A 131 11.02 4.00 13.39
C ILE A 131 11.80 3.19 12.33
N ILE A 132 12.60 2.20 12.73
CA ILE A 132 13.45 1.44 11.81
C ILE A 132 12.60 0.59 10.87
N GLU A 133 11.62 -0.11 11.42
CA GLU A 133 10.70 -0.96 10.67
C GLU A 133 9.87 -0.14 9.67
N GLU A 134 9.30 0.97 10.12
CA GLU A 134 8.51 1.89 9.29
C GLU A 134 9.33 2.50 8.16
N THR A 135 10.59 2.83 8.45
CA THR A 135 11.52 3.35 7.44
C THR A 135 11.82 2.30 6.37
N ILE A 136 12.05 1.04 6.79
CA ILE A 136 12.28 -0.06 5.84
C ILE A 136 11.03 -0.29 4.98
N ALA A 137 9.83 -0.29 5.59
CA ALA A 137 8.57 -0.43 4.88
C ALA A 137 8.38 0.66 3.81
N LEU A 138 8.70 1.92 4.14
CA LEU A 138 8.67 3.03 3.19
C LEU A 138 9.60 2.81 1.98
N PHE A 139 10.83 2.34 2.21
CA PHE A 139 11.77 2.05 1.13
C PHE A 139 11.28 0.91 0.24
N VAL A 140 10.70 -0.14 0.82
CA VAL A 140 10.10 -1.26 0.06
C VAL A 140 8.93 -0.76 -0.79
N HIS A 141 8.06 0.09 -0.23
CA HIS A 141 6.93 0.66 -0.96
C HIS A 141 7.37 1.57 -2.11
N CYS A 142 8.40 2.40 -1.89
CA CYS A 142 9.02 3.21 -2.95
C CYS A 142 9.57 2.31 -4.08
N TYR A 143 10.22 1.21 -3.72
CA TYR A 143 10.74 0.25 -4.68
C TYR A 143 9.62 -0.39 -5.52
N PHE A 144 8.52 -0.83 -4.88
CA PHE A 144 7.37 -1.39 -5.60
C PHE A 144 6.78 -0.38 -6.58
N LEU A 145 6.60 0.87 -6.15
CA LEU A 145 6.10 1.96 -6.99
C LEU A 145 7.01 2.18 -8.20
N LEU A 146 8.33 2.17 -8.02
CA LEU A 146 9.30 2.31 -9.12
C LEU A 146 9.25 1.16 -10.12
N VAL A 147 9.08 -0.08 -9.66
CA VAL A 147 8.94 -1.26 -10.52
C VAL A 147 7.69 -1.15 -11.38
N VAL A 148 6.54 -0.89 -10.75
CA VAL A 148 5.26 -0.79 -11.47
C VAL A 148 5.24 0.43 -12.38
N TYR A 149 5.84 1.56 -11.97
CA TYR A 149 5.99 2.74 -12.82
C TYR A 149 6.85 2.45 -14.06
N SER A 150 7.94 1.71 -13.87
CA SER A 150 8.82 1.33 -14.97
C SER A 150 8.08 0.40 -15.95
N TYR A 151 7.24 -0.53 -15.44
CA TYR A 151 6.37 -1.37 -16.27
C TYR A 151 5.29 -0.55 -17.00
N TYR A 152 4.60 0.35 -16.31
CA TYR A 152 3.62 1.25 -16.92
C TYR A 152 4.21 2.02 -18.11
N ARG A 153 5.46 2.48 -17.97
CA ARG A 153 6.15 3.21 -19.02
C ARG A 153 6.57 2.34 -20.20
N SER A 154 6.93 1.07 -19.99
CA SER A 154 7.21 0.14 -21.09
C SER A 154 5.95 -0.12 -21.90
N VAL A 155 4.83 -0.43 -21.23
CA VAL A 155 3.53 -0.62 -21.91
C VAL A 155 3.10 0.65 -22.63
N LYS A 156 3.37 1.84 -22.05
CA LYS A 156 3.13 3.13 -22.71
C LYS A 156 3.95 3.34 -23.97
N GLY A 157 5.22 2.98 -23.94
CA GLY A 157 6.08 3.00 -25.13
C GLY A 157 5.52 2.11 -26.24
N ASP A 158 5.12 0.89 -25.89
CA ASP A 158 4.61 -0.08 -26.85
C ASP A 158 3.28 0.37 -27.49
N ASN A 159 2.34 0.92 -26.73
CA ASN A 159 1.07 1.44 -27.30
C ASN A 159 1.27 2.70 -28.17
N ILE A 160 2.35 3.47 -27.97
CA ILE A 160 2.68 4.60 -28.86
C ILE A 160 3.26 4.07 -30.18
N LEU A 161 3.97 2.94 -30.15
CA LEU A 161 4.58 2.31 -31.32
C LEU A 161 3.59 1.44 -32.11
N LEU A 162 2.56 0.90 -31.45
CA LEU A 162 1.48 0.11 -32.03
C LEU A 162 0.11 0.70 -31.66
N PRO A 163 -0.23 1.91 -32.14
CA PRO A 163 -1.55 2.50 -31.95
C PRO A 163 -2.54 1.74 -32.83
N GLU A 164 -3.10 0.67 -32.29
CA GLU A 164 -4.22 -0.11 -32.83
C GLU A 164 -3.94 -0.87 -34.14
N LEU A 165 -3.68 -2.17 -33.98
CA LEU A 165 -4.05 -3.23 -34.92
C LEU A 165 -5.32 -3.90 -34.39
#